data_AF-A0A1F5FPL8-F1
#
_entry.id   AF-A0A1F5FPL8-F1
#
_cell.length_a   1.000
_cell.length_b   1.000
_cell.length_c   1.000
_cell.angle_alpha   90.00
_cell.angle_beta   90.00
_cell.angle_gamma   90.00
#
_symmetry.space_group_name_H-M   'P 1'
#
loop_
_entity.id
_entity.type
_entity.pdbx_description
1 polymer ?
#
loop_
_entity_poly.entity_id
_entity_poly.type
_entity_poly.pdbx_seq_one_letter_code
_entity_poly.pdbx_strand_id
1 'polypeptide(L)' 'MALKNFVQQTFCSLDEKIVDQKVSELVNQLKTKKYKLIKVKVCSPVTHSYSDGSTSIEFITIVTASLDGKIILE' A
#
# COMPACT_ATOMS: atom_id res chain seq x y z
N MET A 1 -0.51 -19.15 18.08
CA MET A 1 -1.84 -18.61 17.69
C MET A 1 -1.57 -17.41 16.79
N ALA A 2 -1.68 -17.57 15.46
CA ALA A 2 -1.25 -16.52 14.52
C ALA A 2 -2.25 -15.36 14.52
N LEU A 3 -1.77 -14.12 14.66
CA LEU A 3 -2.57 -12.90 14.55
C LEU A 3 -3.22 -12.81 13.15
N LYS A 4 -4.45 -13.32 13.01
CA LYS A 4 -5.23 -13.34 11.76
C LYS A 4 -6.05 -12.06 11.51
N ASN A 5 -5.72 -10.95 12.17
CA ASN A 5 -6.55 -9.74 12.16
C ASN A 5 -5.85 -8.54 11.49
N PHE A 6 -4.85 -8.76 10.65
CA PHE A 6 -4.02 -7.73 10.04
C PHE A 6 -3.85 -7.98 8.53
N VAL A 7 -3.93 -6.90 7.75
CA VAL A 7 -3.74 -6.89 6.30
C VAL A 7 -2.69 -5.83 5.98
N GLN A 8 -1.64 -6.25 5.29
CA GLN A 8 -0.68 -5.34 4.67
C GLN A 8 -0.58 -5.67 3.19
N GLN A 9 -0.82 -4.68 2.35
CA GLN A 9 -0.65 -4.79 0.90
C GLN A 9 0.23 -3.68 0.38
N THR A 10 1.09 -4.04 -0.57
CA THR A 10 2.00 -3.11 -1.25
C THR A 10 1.57 -3.02 -2.70
N PHE A 11 1.39 -1.80 -3.19
CA PHE A 11 1.07 -1.51 -4.58
C PHE A 11 2.29 -0.86 -5.23
N CYS A 12 2.73 -1.42 -6.35
CA CYS A 12 3.77 -0.85 -7.18
C CYS A 12 3.22 -0.64 -8.60
N SER A 13 3.37 0.56 -9.15
CA SER A 13 3.08 0.82 -10.56
C SER A 13 3.87 2.01 -11.09
N LEU A 14 4.09 2.03 -12.40
CA LEU A 14 4.71 3.16 -13.09
C LEU A 14 3.79 4.39 -13.18
N ASP A 15 2.49 4.17 -12.98
CA ASP A 15 1.47 5.22 -13.05
C ASP A 15 0.87 5.46 -11.65
N GLU A 16 1.02 6.69 -11.17
CA GLU A 16 0.53 7.11 -9.86
C GLU A 16 -0.99 6.94 -9.73
N LYS A 17 -1.76 7.19 -10.80
CA LYS A 17 -3.22 7.10 -10.76
C LYS A 17 -3.67 5.65 -10.61
N ILE A 18 -2.95 4.70 -11.20
CA ILE A 18 -3.22 3.27 -11.03
C ILE A 18 -2.99 2.87 -9.57
N VAL A 19 -1.91 3.35 -8.95
CA VAL A 19 -1.63 3.07 -7.53
C VAL A 19 -2.70 3.69 -6.64
N ASP A 20 -3.04 4.95 -6.84
CA ASP A 20 -4.06 5.66 -6.07
C ASP A 20 -5.44 4.98 -6.17
N GLN A 21 -5.84 4.61 -7.39
CA GLN A 21 -7.10 3.90 -7.62
C GLN A 21 -7.16 2.57 -6.87
N LYS A 22 -6.09 1.76 -6.95
CA LYS A 22 -6.01 0.46 -6.24
C LYS A 22 -6.00 0.62 -4.72
N VAL A 23 -5.31 1.65 -4.22
CA VAL A 23 -5.29 1.98 -2.79
C VAL A 23 -6.68 2.39 -2.32
N SER A 24 -7.37 3.26 -3.08
CA SER A 24 -8.71 3.71 -2.78
C SER A 24 -9.73 2.55 -2.77
N GLU A 25 -9.64 1.65 -3.75
CA GLU A 25 -10.47 0.45 -3.81
C GLU A 25 -10.22 -0.46 -2.59
N LEU A 26 -8.96 -0.72 -2.25
CA LEU A 26 -8.62 -1.53 -1.08
C LEU A 26 -9.12 -0.89 0.21
N VAL A 27 -8.93 0.42 0.38
CA VAL A 27 -9.41 1.19 1.53
C VAL A 27 -10.93 1.02 1.70
N ASN A 28 -11.69 1.09 0.60
CA ASN A 28 -13.14 0.89 0.64
C ASN A 28 -13.51 -0.56 0.98
N GLN A 29 -12.83 -1.56 0.44
CA GLN A 29 -13.05 -2.95 0.80
C GLN A 29 -12.75 -3.22 2.29
N LEU A 30 -11.68 -2.63 2.82
CA LEU A 30 -11.29 -2.73 4.23
C LEU A 30 -12.33 -2.07 5.14
N LYS A 31 -12.83 -0.88 4.78
CA LYS A 31 -13.92 -0.21 5.49
C LYS A 31 -15.18 -1.07 5.55
N THR A 32 -15.60 -1.66 4.42
CA THR A 32 -16.76 -2.55 4.37
C THR A 32 -16.60 -3.77 5.28
N LYS A 33 -15.38 -4.29 5.39
CA LYS A 33 -15.05 -5.43 6.26
C LYS A 33 -14.76 -5.03 7.72
N LYS A 34 -15.03 -3.77 8.12
CA LYS A 34 -14.76 -3.20 9.46
C LYS A 34 -13.28 -3.23 9.88
N TYR A 35 -12.36 -3.31 8.92
CA TYR A 35 -10.94 -3.10 9.22
C TYR A 35 -10.71 -1.60 9.46
N LYS A 36 -9.96 -1.28 10.51
CA LYS A 36 -9.42 0.06 10.72
C LYS A 36 -8.13 0.21 9.93
N LEU A 37 -8.08 1.23 9.08
CA LEU A 37 -6.83 1.65 8.44
C LEU A 37 -5.84 2.08 9.52
N ILE A 38 -4.68 1.46 9.50
CA ILE A 38 -3.60 1.71 10.44
C ILE A 38 -2.66 2.75 9.84
N LYS A 39 -2.25 2.54 8.59
CA LYS A 39 -1.23 3.36 7.94
C LYS A 39 -1.38 3.25 6.43
N VAL A 40 -1.30 4.40 5.77
CA VAL A 40 -1.08 4.46 4.32
C VAL A 40 0.24 5.19 4.14
N LYS A 41 1.26 4.50 3.63
CA LYS A 41 2.56 5.09 3.34
C LYS A 41 2.75 5.12 1.84
N VAL A 42 2.57 6.30 1.26
CA VAL A 42 3.03 6.58 -0.11
C VAL A 42 4.54 6.75 -0.01
N CYS A 43 5.29 5.84 -0.63
CA CYS A 43 6.73 5.97 -0.76
C CYS A 43 7.03 6.89 -1.94
N SER A 44 8.11 7.65 -1.82
CA SER A 44 8.58 8.52 -2.89
C SER A 44 8.80 7.70 -4.17
N PRO A 45 8.55 8.30 -5.35
CA PRO A 45 8.81 7.66 -6.62
C PRO A 45 10.25 7.15 -6.68
N VAL A 46 10.42 5.85 -6.92
CA VAL A 46 11.72 5.24 -7.10
C VAL A 46 12.07 5.35 -8.58
N THR A 47 13.19 5.98 -8.88
CA THR A 47 13.70 6.07 -10.24
C THR A 47 14.64 4.90 -10.50
N HIS A 48 14.27 4.07 -11.47
CA HIS A 48 15.13 3.03 -12.01
C HIS A 48 15.73 3.52 -13.31
N SER A 49 17.05 3.71 -13.32
CA SER A 49 17.81 3.96 -14.54
C SER A 49 18.21 2.62 -15.14
N TYR A 50 17.57 2.25 -16.24
CA TYR A 50 17.96 1.09 -17.01
C TYR A 50 19.21 1.40 -17.84
N SER A 51 20.01 0.37 -18.10
CA SER A 51 21.30 0.51 -18.81
C SER A 51 21.17 0.99 -20.26
N ASP A 52 19.96 1.01 -20.83
CA ASP A 52 19.65 1.59 -22.14
C ASP A 52 19.42 3.11 -22.11
N GLY A 53 19.47 3.75 -20.92
CA GLY A 53 19.20 5.18 -20.74
C GLY A 53 17.73 5.51 -20.45
N SER A 54 16.84 4.52 -20.45
CA SER A 54 15.45 4.71 -20.04
C SER A 54 15.35 4.89 -18.52
N THR A 55 14.66 5.94 -18.09
CA THR A 55 14.32 6.17 -16.68
C THR A 55 12.88 5.77 -16.45
N SER A 56 12.65 4.78 -15.60
CA SER A 56 11.30 4.41 -15.16
C SER A 56 11.07 4.92 -13.75
N ILE A 57 9.90 5.50 -13.52
CA ILE A 57 9.48 5.99 -12.21
C ILE A 57 8.45 5.01 -11.66
N GLU A 58 8.75 4.36 -10.54
CA GLU A 58 7.84 3.46 -9.85
C GLU A 58 7.27 4.12 -8.60
N PHE A 59 5.95 4.17 -8.51
CA PHE A 59 5.21 4.63 -7.34
C PHE A 59 4.87 3.45 -6.46
N ILE A 60 5.27 3.51 -5.20
CA ILE A 60 5.07 2.43 -4.23
C ILE A 60 4.19 2.94 -3.10
N THR A 61 3.03 2.32 -2.87
CA THR A 61 2.17 2.64 -1.73
C THR A 61 1.91 1.40 -0.88
N ILE A 62 2.12 1.54 0.43
CA ILE A 62 1.90 0.48 1.41
C ILE A 62 0.64 0.82 2.20
N VAL A 63 -0.35 -0.06 2.15
CA VAL A 63 -1.58 0.04 2.94
C VAL A 63 -1.56 -1.01 4.02
N THR A 64 -1.73 -0.56 5.26
CA THR A 64 -1.75 -1.39 6.45
C THR A 64 -3.09 -1.18 7.17
N ALA A 65 -3.77 -2.27 7.52
CA ALA A 65 -5.04 -2.24 8.22
C ALA A 65 -5.21 -3.42 9.19
N SER A 66 -6.02 -3.24 10.23
CA SER A 66 -6.33 -4.29 11.21
C SER A 66 -7.80 -4.23 11.65
N LEU A 67 -8.38 -5.39 11.94
CA LEU A 67 -9.71 -5.51 12.52
C LEU A 67 -9.79 -4.93 13.94
N ASP A 68 -8.74 -5.08 14.74
CA ASP A 68 -8.71 -4.64 16.14
C ASP A 68 -8.18 -3.21 16.32
N GLY A 69 -7.61 -2.62 15.27
CA GLY A 69 -6.96 -1.30 15.33
C GLY A 69 -5.74 -1.22 16.26
N LYS A 70 -5.33 -2.34 16.87
CA LYS A 70 -4.08 -2.45 17.63
C LYS A 70 -2.93 -2.69 16.67
N ILE A 71 -2.08 -1.67 16.55
CA ILE A 71 -0.77 -1.79 15.93
C ILE A 71 0.19 -2.18 17.05
N ILE A 72 0.81 -3.35 16.97
CA ILE A 72 2.02 -3.62 17.73
C ILE A 72 3.14 -3.07 16.84
N LEU A 73 3.54 -1.83 17.08
CA LEU A 73 4.79 -1.30 16.56
C LEU A 73 5.87 -1.79 17.53
N GLU A 74 6.58 -2.85 17.14
CA GLU A 74 7.94 -3.12 17.64
C GLU A 74 8.93 -2.29 16.83
#